data_AF-A0A3P7MM95-F1
#
_entry.id   AF-A0A3P7MM95-F1
#
_cell.length_a   1.000
_cell.length_b   1.000
_cell.length_c   1.000
_cell.angle_alpha   90.00
_cell.angle_beta   90.00
_cell.angle_gamma   90.00
#
_symmetry.space_group_name_H-M   'P 1'
#
loop_
_entity.id
_entity.type
_entity.pdbx_description
1 polymer ?
#
loop_
_entity_poly.entity_id
_entity_poly.type
_entity_poly.pdbx_seq_one_letter_code
_entity_poly.pdbx_strand_id
1 'polypeptide(L)'
;MLRVRIIPTPPKSQRLLWDQYRNMRYPPGYFPRDDLRDKANILDWNADHPHTNFKALYQHLRSSGYYIEVLGEPLTCVDLSYYSVYLLVDPEDEFFPGEREKLFTEVTHNGLNMIVFADWYNASVIDKIRFMDENTKQWWQPETGGTNLPALNDLLANWNITLGAQVLDGVATIGRTPVKYLSGTSIIAAPAEALIAFANLTDLVHFGLS
;
A
#
# COMPACT_ATOMS: atom_id res chain seq x y z
N MET A 1 -22.24 16.33 25.49
CA MET A 1 -23.23 15.70 24.59
C MET A 1 -22.65 15.72 23.18
N LEU A 2 -22.32 14.57 22.60
CA LEU A 2 -21.82 14.47 21.22
C LEU A 2 -22.99 14.70 20.27
N ARG A 3 -22.88 15.64 19.33
CA ARG A 3 -23.87 15.86 18.27
C ARG A 3 -23.28 15.39 16.95
N VAL A 4 -23.92 14.40 16.32
CA VAL A 4 -23.50 13.85 15.02
C VAL A 4 -24.45 14.37 13.96
N ARG A 5 -23.90 14.89 12.85
CA ARG A 5 -24.69 15.36 11.71
C ARG A 5 -24.93 14.18 10.77
N ILE A 6 -26.17 13.71 10.71
CA ILE A 6 -26.59 12.70 9.74
C ILE A 6 -26.77 13.37 8.39
N ILE A 7 -26.13 12.82 7.35
CA ILE A 7 -26.24 13.25 5.96
C ILE A 7 -26.87 12.11 5.14
N PRO A 8 -27.51 12.40 4.00
CA PRO A 8 -27.88 11.34 3.06
C PRO A 8 -26.62 10.64 2.54
N THR A 9 -26.79 9.40 2.09
CA THR A 9 -25.71 8.64 1.45
C THR A 9 -25.13 9.43 0.28
N PRO A 10 -23.82 9.71 0.26
CA PRO A 10 -23.19 10.44 -0.83
C PRO A 10 -23.31 9.71 -2.19
N PRO A 11 -23.29 10.42 -3.32
CA PRO A 11 -23.21 9.82 -4.65
C PRO A 11 -21.99 8.89 -4.79
N LYS A 12 -22.11 7.81 -5.58
CA LYS A 12 -21.03 6.83 -5.85
C LYS A 12 -19.71 7.51 -6.19
N SER A 13 -19.74 8.54 -7.04
CA SER A 13 -18.56 9.31 -7.51
C SER A 13 -17.77 10.02 -6.40
N GLN A 14 -18.35 10.17 -5.20
CA GLN A 14 -17.70 10.75 -4.04
C GLN A 14 -17.27 9.70 -3.01
N ARG A 15 -17.59 8.43 -3.21
CA ARG A 15 -17.33 7.36 -2.24
C ARG A 15 -16.07 6.59 -2.62
N LEU A 16 -15.14 6.55 -1.68
CA LEU A 16 -13.88 5.81 -1.74
C LEU A 16 -13.92 4.70 -0.68
N LEU A 17 -13.55 3.49 -1.07
CA LEU A 17 -13.32 2.39 -0.14
C LEU A 17 -11.82 2.28 0.12
N TRP A 18 -11.41 2.47 1.35
CA TRP A 18 -10.02 2.30 1.79
C TRP A 18 -9.83 0.88 2.31
N ASP A 19 -8.96 0.08 1.71
CA ASP A 19 -8.63 -1.23 2.25
C ASP A 19 -7.70 -1.12 3.46
N GLN A 20 -8.25 -1.35 4.66
CA GLN A 20 -7.47 -1.46 5.89
C GLN A 20 -7.29 -2.92 6.31
N TYR A 21 -8.08 -3.82 5.74
CA TYR A 21 -8.05 -5.25 6.06
C TYR A 21 -6.74 -5.89 5.58
N ARG A 22 -6.02 -5.24 4.65
CA ARG A 22 -4.77 -5.73 4.03
C ARG A 22 -3.52 -5.15 4.67
N ASN A 23 -3.67 -4.22 5.61
CA ASN A 23 -2.56 -3.79 6.45
C ASN A 23 -2.52 -4.67 7.69
N MET A 24 -1.33 -5.09 8.09
CA MET A 24 -1.15 -5.87 9.29
C MET A 24 -1.53 -5.04 10.52
N ARG A 25 -2.15 -5.71 11.50
CA ARG A 25 -2.46 -5.08 12.78
C ARG A 25 -1.24 -5.13 13.65
N TYR A 26 -0.81 -3.99 14.16
CA TYR A 26 0.25 -3.90 15.18
C TYR A 26 -0.31 -4.25 16.57
N PRO A 27 0.48 -4.82 17.50
CA PRO A 27 1.94 -5.00 17.48
C PRO A 27 2.48 -6.48 17.45
N PRO A 28 1.75 -7.51 16.96
CA PRO A 28 2.16 -8.90 17.11
C PRO A 28 3.42 -9.32 16.31
N GLY A 29 3.93 -8.49 15.39
CA GLY A 29 5.05 -8.83 14.49
C GLY A 29 6.09 -7.71 14.34
N TYR A 30 7.22 -8.04 13.69
CA TYR A 30 8.26 -7.09 13.30
C TYR A 30 7.90 -6.49 11.93
N PHE A 31 7.69 -5.18 11.90
CA PHE A 31 7.54 -4.41 10.67
C PHE A 31 8.72 -3.43 10.52
N PRO A 32 9.42 -3.48 9.39
CA PRO A 32 10.52 -2.58 9.12
C PRO A 32 9.98 -1.20 8.72
N ARG A 33 10.81 -0.15 8.85
CA ARG A 33 10.46 1.18 8.34
C ARG A 33 10.38 1.21 6.81
N ASP A 34 9.52 2.09 6.31
CA ASP A 34 9.47 2.46 4.89
C ASP A 34 10.75 3.17 4.42
N ASP A 35 11.37 3.98 5.28
CA ASP A 35 12.65 4.64 4.98
C ASP A 35 13.85 3.77 5.40
N LEU A 36 14.37 3.00 4.45
CA LEU A 36 15.53 2.14 4.65
C LEU A 36 16.86 2.90 4.88
N ARG A 37 16.86 4.23 4.78
CA ARG A 37 18.03 5.05 5.13
C ARG A 37 18.14 5.27 6.64
N ASP A 38 17.04 5.20 7.38
CA ASP A 38 17.07 5.30 8.84
C ASP A 38 17.48 3.97 9.47
N LYS A 39 18.80 3.79 9.66
CA LYS A 39 19.36 2.61 10.32
C LYS A 39 19.23 2.62 11.84
N ALA A 40 18.84 3.74 12.45
CA ALA A 40 18.76 3.87 13.91
C ALA A 40 17.46 3.30 14.46
N ASN A 41 16.37 3.36 13.68
CA ASN A 41 15.05 2.89 14.07
C ASN A 41 14.56 1.82 13.10
N ILE A 42 14.88 0.56 13.38
CA ILE A 42 14.52 -0.55 12.50
C ILE A 42 13.03 -0.92 12.56
N LEU A 43 12.33 -0.56 13.65
CA LEU A 43 10.92 -0.87 13.87
C LEU A 43 10.03 0.28 13.43
N ASP A 44 9.03 -0.01 12.60
CA ASP A 44 7.83 0.81 12.58
C ASP A 44 6.91 0.43 13.76
N TRP A 45 6.45 1.46 14.46
CA TRP A 45 5.55 1.34 15.60
C TRP A 45 4.25 2.10 15.37
N ASN A 46 4.18 2.88 14.29
CA ASN A 46 2.97 3.55 13.89
C ASN A 46 2.25 2.64 12.90
N ALA A 47 1.05 2.19 13.27
CA ALA A 47 0.25 1.37 12.35
C ALA A 47 -0.13 2.15 11.10
N ASP A 48 -0.19 1.46 9.96
CA ASP A 48 -0.65 2.00 8.69
C ASP A 48 -2.17 2.09 8.64
N HIS A 49 -2.67 3.28 9.02
CA HIS A 49 -4.09 3.56 9.10
C HIS A 49 -4.41 5.00 8.64
N PRO A 50 -5.59 5.23 8.02
CA PRO A 50 -6.14 6.56 7.73
C PRO A 50 -6.16 7.57 8.89
N HIS A 51 -5.96 7.13 10.13
CA HIS A 51 -6.04 7.97 11.32
C HIS A 51 -4.66 8.16 12.00
N THR A 52 -3.62 7.53 11.47
CA THR A 52 -2.21 7.56 11.94
C THR A 52 -1.30 8.02 10.79
N ASN A 53 -0.49 7.13 10.19
CA ASN A 53 0.48 7.44 9.12
C ASN A 53 -0.20 8.11 7.90
N PHE A 54 -1.40 7.65 7.56
CA PHE A 54 -2.14 8.16 6.39
C PHE A 54 -3.11 9.29 6.72
N LYS A 55 -3.05 9.85 7.93
CA LYS A 55 -3.97 10.93 8.36
C LYS A 55 -3.95 12.13 7.43
N ALA A 56 -2.78 12.55 6.95
CA ALA A 56 -2.67 13.68 6.04
C ALA A 56 -3.39 13.42 4.70
N LEU A 57 -3.21 12.23 4.12
CA LEU A 57 -3.90 11.80 2.90
C LEU A 57 -5.41 11.70 3.13
N TYR A 58 -5.85 11.07 4.22
CA TYR A 58 -7.25 10.99 4.60
C TYR A 58 -7.89 12.38 4.72
N GLN A 59 -7.24 13.29 5.44
CA GLN A 59 -7.73 14.67 5.62
C GLN A 59 -7.80 15.42 4.29
N HIS A 60 -6.80 15.24 3.42
CA HIS A 60 -6.81 15.85 2.10
C HIS A 60 -8.01 15.38 1.27
N LEU A 61 -8.21 14.06 1.15
CA LEU A 61 -9.34 13.47 0.42
C LEU A 61 -10.70 13.92 0.99
N ARG A 62 -10.85 13.95 2.32
CA ARG A 62 -12.07 14.46 2.98
C ARG A 62 -12.30 15.94 2.70
N SER A 63 -11.25 16.76 2.74
CA SER A 63 -11.33 18.19 2.43
C SER A 63 -11.70 18.48 0.97
N SER A 64 -11.33 17.56 0.07
CA SER A 64 -11.67 17.60 -1.36
C SER A 64 -13.10 17.11 -1.66
N GLY A 65 -13.89 16.73 -0.64
CA GLY A 65 -15.30 16.36 -0.77
C GLY A 65 -15.57 14.87 -0.96
N TYR A 66 -14.54 14.02 -0.90
CA TYR A 66 -14.71 12.57 -0.92
C TYR A 66 -15.10 12.03 0.45
N TYR A 67 -15.92 10.97 0.46
CA TYR A 67 -16.31 10.20 1.64
C TYR A 67 -15.59 8.86 1.61
N ILE A 68 -14.90 8.57 2.71
CA ILE A 68 -14.02 7.41 2.81
C ILE A 68 -14.65 6.45 3.80
N GLU A 69 -14.86 5.22 3.35
CA GLU A 69 -15.21 4.09 4.20
C GLU A 69 -13.98 3.22 4.38
N VAL A 70 -13.70 2.80 5.61
CA VAL A 70 -12.51 2.00 5.95
C VAL A 70 -12.93 0.54 6.04
N LEU A 71 -12.49 -0.26 5.09
CA LEU A 71 -12.79 -1.68 4.99
C LEU A 71 -11.98 -2.45 6.04
N GLY A 72 -12.67 -3.04 7.01
CA GLY A 72 -12.06 -3.87 8.05
C GLY A 72 -12.39 -5.36 7.95
N GLU A 73 -12.91 -5.80 6.79
CA GLU A 73 -13.39 -7.16 6.54
C GLU A 73 -13.03 -7.63 5.11
N PRO A 74 -13.12 -8.95 4.81
CA PRO A 74 -12.84 -9.47 3.47
C PRO A 74 -13.68 -8.81 2.38
N LEU A 75 -13.10 -8.68 1.19
CA LEU A 75 -13.77 -8.06 0.04
C LEU A 75 -15.01 -8.83 -0.40
N THR A 76 -15.07 -10.14 -0.15
CA THR A 76 -16.24 -10.97 -0.44
C THR A 76 -17.49 -10.52 0.31
N CYS A 77 -17.34 -9.89 1.47
CA CYS A 77 -18.45 -9.43 2.33
C CYS A 77 -19.02 -8.06 1.93
N VAL A 78 -18.35 -7.31 1.05
CA VAL A 78 -18.73 -5.91 0.73
C VAL A 78 -19.27 -5.77 -0.69
N ASP A 79 -20.34 -5.00 -0.86
CA ASP A 79 -20.83 -4.64 -2.19
C ASP A 79 -20.03 -3.46 -2.74
N LEU A 80 -19.19 -3.74 -3.74
CA LEU A 80 -18.29 -2.75 -4.35
C LEU A 80 -19.02 -1.76 -5.27
N SER A 81 -20.26 -2.05 -5.66
CA SER A 81 -21.06 -1.18 -6.55
C SER A 81 -21.35 0.20 -5.93
N TYR A 82 -21.27 0.30 -4.60
CA TYR A 82 -21.45 1.53 -3.84
C TYR A 82 -20.28 2.52 -3.94
N TYR A 83 -19.12 2.10 -4.42
CA TYR A 83 -17.89 2.89 -4.40
C TYR A 83 -17.41 3.20 -5.81
N SER A 84 -16.86 4.39 -6.00
CA SER A 84 -16.22 4.78 -7.28
C SER A 84 -14.77 4.35 -7.36
N VAL A 85 -14.09 4.29 -6.22
CA VAL A 85 -12.68 3.95 -6.12
C VAL A 85 -12.45 3.00 -4.96
N TYR A 86 -11.66 1.96 -5.20
CA TYR A 86 -11.04 1.12 -4.20
C TYR A 86 -9.56 1.53 -4.07
N LEU A 87 -9.19 1.97 -2.87
CA LEU A 87 -7.85 2.45 -2.51
C LEU A 87 -7.12 1.34 -1.77
N LEU A 88 -6.03 0.87 -2.35
CA LEU A 88 -5.11 -0.07 -1.74
C LEU A 88 -3.83 0.66 -1.40
N VAL A 89 -3.58 0.86 -0.11
CA VAL A 89 -2.41 1.62 0.37
C VAL A 89 -1.57 0.70 1.24
N ASP A 90 -0.39 0.41 0.72
CA ASP A 90 0.62 -0.45 1.33
C ASP A 90 0.10 -1.81 1.80
N PRO A 91 -0.39 -2.67 0.88
CA PRO A 91 -0.93 -3.96 1.26
C PRO A 91 0.18 -4.90 1.75
N GLU A 92 -0.02 -5.50 2.92
CA GLU A 92 0.92 -6.41 3.58
C GLU A 92 0.37 -7.85 3.68
N ASP A 93 -0.91 -8.06 3.37
CA ASP A 93 -1.57 -9.37 3.43
C ASP A 93 -1.97 -9.91 2.04
N GLU A 94 -2.31 -11.20 1.98
CA GLU A 94 -2.68 -11.90 0.76
C GLU A 94 -4.10 -11.60 0.27
N PHE A 95 -4.30 -11.76 -1.04
CA PHE A 95 -5.62 -11.73 -1.68
C PHE A 95 -6.10 -13.14 -1.98
N PHE A 96 -7.19 -13.56 -1.34
CA PHE A 96 -7.78 -14.86 -1.64
C PHE A 96 -8.29 -14.90 -3.09
N PRO A 97 -8.32 -16.08 -3.75
CA PRO A 97 -8.75 -16.20 -5.15
C PRO A 97 -10.10 -15.54 -5.45
N GLY A 98 -11.11 -15.71 -4.57
CA GLY A 98 -12.42 -15.09 -4.76
C GLY A 98 -12.41 -13.56 -4.65
N GLU A 99 -11.47 -12.99 -3.91
CA GLU A 99 -11.29 -11.54 -3.81
C GLU A 99 -10.65 -10.98 -5.07
N ARG A 100 -9.65 -11.70 -5.61
CA ARG A 100 -9.01 -11.36 -6.88
C ARG A 100 -10.01 -11.39 -8.04
N GLU A 101 -10.82 -12.45 -8.13
CA GLU A 101 -11.85 -12.57 -9.17
C GLU A 101 -12.92 -11.47 -9.06
N LYS A 102 -13.35 -11.18 -7.83
CA LYS A 102 -14.30 -10.10 -7.55
C LYS A 102 -13.75 -8.73 -7.98
N LEU A 103 -12.52 -8.39 -7.56
CA LEU A 103 -11.88 -7.13 -7.97
C LEU A 103 -11.70 -7.05 -9.49
N PHE A 104 -11.26 -8.15 -10.12
CA PHE A 104 -11.12 -8.19 -11.57
C PHE A 104 -12.43 -7.88 -12.28
N THR A 105 -13.53 -8.50 -11.84
CA THR A 105 -14.87 -8.26 -12.39
C THR A 105 -15.32 -6.81 -12.18
N GLU A 106 -15.17 -6.30 -10.96
CA GLU A 106 -15.65 -4.96 -10.62
C GLU A 106 -14.89 -3.85 -11.35
N VAL A 107 -13.57 -3.98 -11.47
CA VAL A 107 -12.73 -3.01 -12.17
C VAL A 107 -12.94 -3.09 -13.68
N THR A 108 -12.99 -4.29 -14.25
CA THR A 108 -13.03 -4.48 -15.71
C THR A 108 -14.43 -4.29 -16.28
N HIS A 109 -15.47 -4.66 -15.54
CA HIS A 109 -16.85 -4.72 -16.07
C HIS A 109 -17.82 -3.75 -15.38
N ASN A 110 -17.61 -3.40 -14.11
CA ASN A 110 -18.58 -2.61 -13.34
C ASN A 110 -18.13 -1.16 -13.05
N GLY A 111 -16.98 -0.76 -13.61
CA GLY A 111 -16.48 0.61 -13.58
C GLY A 111 -15.95 1.05 -12.21
N LEU A 112 -15.49 0.11 -11.38
CA LEU A 112 -14.72 0.43 -10.18
C LEU A 112 -13.31 0.89 -10.58
N ASN A 113 -12.85 2.01 -10.06
CA ASN A 113 -11.46 2.43 -10.23
C ASN A 113 -10.63 1.82 -9.09
N MET A 114 -9.43 1.33 -9.39
CA MET A 114 -8.49 0.85 -8.38
C MET A 114 -7.25 1.72 -8.38
N ILE A 115 -6.83 2.20 -7.21
CA ILE A 115 -5.58 2.92 -7.02
C ILE A 115 -4.74 2.14 -6.04
N VAL A 116 -3.52 1.81 -6.43
CA VAL A 116 -2.58 1.02 -5.63
C VAL A 116 -1.37 1.88 -5.32
N PHE A 117 -1.04 1.98 -4.03
CA PHE A 117 0.23 2.47 -3.54
C PHE A 117 0.98 1.27 -2.96
N ALA A 118 2.06 0.88 -3.63
CA ALA A 118 2.91 -0.24 -3.22
C ALA A 118 4.24 0.32 -2.71
N ASP A 119 4.67 -0.12 -1.55
CA ASP A 119 5.96 0.25 -0.99
C ASP A 119 7.07 -0.72 -1.44
N TRP A 120 8.20 -0.72 -0.75
CA TRP A 120 9.37 -1.50 -1.09
C TRP A 120 9.21 -2.97 -0.68
N TYR A 121 9.86 -3.85 -1.43
CA TYR A 121 10.02 -5.25 -1.05
C TYR A 121 11.30 -5.80 -1.66
N ASN A 122 12.13 -6.44 -0.84
CA ASN A 122 13.29 -7.17 -1.32
C ASN A 122 13.70 -8.24 -0.29
N ALA A 123 13.65 -9.52 -0.70
CA ALA A 123 13.94 -10.65 0.20
C ALA A 123 15.35 -10.59 0.80
N SER A 124 16.36 -10.13 0.04
CA SER A 124 17.73 -10.01 0.54
C SER A 124 17.87 -8.87 1.55
N VAL A 125 17.13 -7.76 1.39
CA VAL A 125 17.11 -6.68 2.38
C VAL A 125 16.41 -7.15 3.66
N ILE A 126 15.26 -7.82 3.53
CA ILE A 126 14.50 -8.40 4.65
C ILE A 126 15.39 -9.34 5.48
N ASP A 127 16.16 -10.23 4.84
CA ASP A 127 17.08 -11.13 5.56
C ASP A 127 18.22 -10.39 6.28
N LYS A 128 18.67 -9.25 5.76
CA LYS A 128 19.75 -8.44 6.36
C LYS A 128 19.31 -7.63 7.57
N ILE A 129 18.06 -7.19 7.61
CA ILE A 129 17.53 -6.35 8.70
C ILE A 129 16.92 -7.16 9.86
N ARG A 130 17.02 -8.50 9.81
CA ARG A 130 16.69 -9.37 10.95
C ARG A 130 17.68 -9.14 12.10
N PHE A 131 17.19 -9.23 13.33
CA PHE A 131 18.05 -9.07 14.50
C PHE A 131 17.67 -10.07 15.60
N MET A 132 18.60 -10.32 16.52
CA MET A 132 18.33 -11.10 17.72
C MET A 132 17.83 -10.16 18.81
N ASP A 133 16.60 -10.36 19.29
CA ASP A 133 16.15 -9.65 20.48
C ASP A 133 16.84 -10.23 21.71
N GLU A 134 17.64 -9.40 22.37
CA GLU A 134 18.41 -9.81 23.55
C GLU A 134 17.52 -10.16 24.75
N ASN A 135 16.28 -9.66 24.81
CA ASN A 135 15.37 -9.92 25.92
C ASN A 135 14.67 -11.27 25.77
N THR A 136 14.12 -11.55 24.59
CA THR A 136 13.40 -12.82 24.32
C THR A 136 14.32 -13.95 23.85
N LYS A 137 15.56 -13.64 23.45
CA LYS A 137 16.51 -14.57 22.80
C LYS A 137 15.91 -15.22 21.54
N GLN A 138 15.04 -14.49 20.86
CA GLN A 138 14.42 -14.91 19.60
C GLN A 138 14.95 -14.05 18.45
N TRP A 139 15.04 -14.67 17.27
CA TRP A 139 15.25 -13.94 16.03
C TRP A 139 13.96 -13.23 15.66
N TRP A 140 14.03 -11.93 15.49
CA TRP A 140 12.97 -11.11 14.95
C TRP A 140 13.27 -10.91 13.46
N GLN A 141 12.38 -11.43 12.62
CA GLN A 141 12.43 -11.30 11.17
C GLN A 141 11.21 -10.51 10.71
N PRO A 142 11.36 -9.57 9.75
CA PRO A 142 10.21 -8.89 9.17
C PRO A 142 9.22 -9.87 8.56
N GLU A 143 7.93 -9.68 8.81
CA GLU A 143 6.86 -10.48 8.18
C GLU A 143 6.79 -10.22 6.67
N THR A 144 7.05 -8.97 6.26
CA THR A 144 7.14 -8.54 4.86
C THR A 144 8.08 -7.32 4.73
N GLY A 145 8.21 -6.73 3.53
CA GLY A 145 8.81 -5.41 3.32
C GLY A 145 7.87 -4.30 3.82
N GLY A 146 7.81 -3.16 3.12
CA GLY A 146 6.68 -2.23 3.31
C GLY A 146 5.39 -2.83 2.75
N THR A 147 5.49 -3.46 1.56
CA THR A 147 4.35 -4.18 0.93
C THR A 147 4.64 -5.66 0.74
N ASN A 148 3.60 -6.51 0.77
CA ASN A 148 3.66 -7.89 0.33
C ASN A 148 3.60 -7.96 -1.21
N LEU A 149 4.75 -7.66 -1.83
CA LEU A 149 4.90 -7.59 -3.28
C LEU A 149 4.53 -8.89 -4.01
N PRO A 150 4.87 -10.10 -3.53
CA PRO A 150 4.42 -11.34 -4.16
C PRO A 150 2.89 -11.44 -4.24
N ALA A 151 2.19 -11.21 -3.12
CA ALA A 151 0.73 -11.25 -3.10
C ALA A 151 0.09 -10.14 -3.95
N LEU A 152 0.69 -8.95 -3.95
CA LEU A 152 0.24 -7.86 -4.79
C LEU A 152 0.41 -8.17 -6.28
N ASN A 153 1.53 -8.78 -6.67
CA ASN A 153 1.75 -9.23 -8.05
C ASN A 153 0.75 -10.33 -8.46
N ASP A 154 0.38 -11.23 -7.55
CA ASP A 154 -0.68 -12.23 -7.78
C ASP A 154 -2.06 -11.61 -8.06
N LEU A 155 -2.33 -10.41 -7.54
CA LEU A 155 -3.51 -9.62 -7.86
C LEU A 155 -3.34 -8.87 -9.19
N LEU A 156 -2.23 -8.14 -9.34
CA LEU A 156 -1.97 -7.25 -10.48
C LEU A 156 -1.74 -8.00 -11.81
N ALA A 157 -1.35 -9.28 -11.74
CA ALA A 157 -1.21 -10.16 -12.90
C ALA A 157 -2.52 -10.28 -13.70
N ASN A 158 -3.69 -10.10 -13.08
CA ASN A 158 -4.99 -10.09 -13.78
C ASN A 158 -5.10 -8.96 -14.81
N TRP A 159 -4.30 -7.90 -14.68
CA TRP A 159 -4.21 -6.78 -15.63
C TRP A 159 -2.85 -6.72 -16.34
N ASN A 160 -2.09 -7.82 -16.36
CA ASN A 160 -0.74 -7.88 -16.96
C ASN A 160 0.23 -6.82 -16.42
N ILE A 161 0.10 -6.46 -15.13
CA ILE A 161 1.03 -5.57 -14.44
C ILE A 161 1.93 -6.41 -13.53
N THR A 162 3.23 -6.12 -13.54
CA THR A 162 4.20 -6.76 -12.66
C THR A 162 5.11 -5.71 -12.04
N LEU A 163 5.19 -5.74 -10.72
CA LEU A 163 6.09 -4.91 -9.92
C LEU A 163 7.39 -5.66 -9.60
N GLY A 164 8.47 -4.91 -9.39
CA GLY A 164 9.82 -5.42 -9.21
C GLY A 164 10.38 -5.27 -7.80
N ALA A 165 11.25 -6.19 -7.40
CA ALA A 165 11.87 -6.17 -6.07
C ALA A 165 13.06 -5.20 -5.94
N GLN A 166 13.22 -4.25 -6.88
CA GLN A 166 14.17 -3.16 -6.71
C GLN A 166 13.67 -2.22 -5.62
N VAL A 167 14.61 -1.65 -4.85
CA VAL A 167 14.27 -0.68 -3.82
C VAL A 167 14.86 0.66 -4.21
N LEU A 168 14.01 1.57 -4.64
CA LEU A 168 14.41 2.84 -5.22
C LEU A 168 14.20 3.98 -4.23
N ASP A 169 15.17 4.89 -4.14
CA ASP A 169 15.07 6.18 -3.45
C ASP A 169 15.35 7.32 -4.43
N GLY A 170 14.66 8.44 -4.27
CA GLY A 170 15.07 9.67 -4.91
C GLY A 170 14.03 10.76 -4.80
N VAL A 171 13.96 11.60 -5.83
CA VAL A 171 12.93 12.62 -5.97
C VAL A 171 12.28 12.43 -7.33
N ALA A 172 10.99 12.16 -7.35
CA ALA A 172 10.18 12.13 -8.55
C ALA A 172 9.47 13.49 -8.70
N THR A 173 9.18 13.92 -9.94
CA THR A 173 8.37 15.12 -10.17
C THR A 173 7.02 14.71 -10.72
N ILE A 174 5.95 15.01 -9.99
CA ILE A 174 4.57 14.77 -10.43
C ILE A 174 3.96 16.12 -10.80
N GLY A 175 3.74 16.33 -12.10
CA GLY A 175 3.32 17.63 -12.62
C GLY A 175 4.37 18.72 -12.38
N ARG A 176 4.14 19.57 -11.38
CA ARG A 176 5.08 20.63 -10.94
C ARG A 176 5.62 20.41 -9.52
N THR A 177 5.21 19.33 -8.88
CA THR A 177 5.51 19.08 -7.47
C THR A 177 6.62 18.05 -7.38
N PRO A 178 7.80 18.40 -6.82
CA PRO A 178 8.79 17.41 -6.45
C PRO A 178 8.27 16.62 -5.25
N VAL A 179 8.32 15.29 -5.35
CA VAL A 179 7.89 14.34 -4.33
C VAL A 179 9.10 13.50 -3.95
N LYS A 180 9.41 13.47 -2.66
CA LYS A 180 10.44 12.57 -2.13
C LYS A 180 9.90 11.14 -2.21
N TYR A 181 10.62 10.28 -2.91
CA TYR A 181 10.38 8.85 -2.97
C TYR A 181 11.42 8.22 -2.03
N LEU A 182 10.97 7.71 -0.88
CA LEU A 182 11.85 7.25 0.21
C LEU A 182 12.44 5.89 -0.13
N SER A 183 11.62 4.84 -0.01
CA SER A 183 11.88 3.53 -0.57
C SER A 183 10.62 3.11 -1.31
N GLY A 184 10.77 2.38 -2.40
CA GLY A 184 9.61 1.81 -3.06
C GLY A 184 10.00 0.91 -4.22
N THR A 185 9.04 0.12 -4.66
CA THR A 185 9.15 -0.82 -5.78
C THR A 185 9.24 -0.11 -7.14
N SER A 186 9.46 -0.88 -8.21
CA SER A 186 9.45 -0.43 -9.61
C SER A 186 8.39 -1.18 -10.42
N ILE A 187 7.99 -0.64 -11.57
CA ILE A 187 7.13 -1.35 -12.53
C ILE A 187 8.04 -2.06 -13.54
N ILE A 188 7.94 -3.40 -13.63
CA ILE A 188 8.70 -4.23 -14.58
C ILE A 188 7.93 -4.38 -15.88
N ALA A 189 6.63 -4.65 -15.78
CA ALA A 189 5.77 -4.90 -16.92
C ALA A 189 4.41 -4.23 -16.71
N ALA A 190 3.84 -3.74 -17.80
CA ALA A 190 2.48 -3.21 -17.87
C ALA A 190 1.94 -3.46 -19.29
N PRO A 191 0.61 -3.43 -19.49
CA PRO A 191 -0.01 -3.51 -20.81
C PRO A 191 0.56 -2.47 -21.79
N ALA A 192 0.56 -2.76 -23.08
CA ALA A 192 1.15 -1.90 -24.11
C ALA A 192 0.47 -0.52 -24.19
N GLU A 193 -0.82 -0.47 -23.86
CA GLU A 193 -1.66 0.72 -23.79
C GLU A 193 -1.49 1.53 -22.48
N ALA A 194 -0.72 1.01 -21.52
CA ALA A 194 -0.52 1.70 -20.25
C ALA A 194 0.31 2.98 -20.43
N LEU A 195 -0.13 4.06 -19.77
CA LEU A 195 0.66 5.27 -19.66
C LEU A 195 1.64 5.12 -18.49
N ILE A 196 2.93 5.04 -18.81
CA ILE A 196 4.00 4.91 -17.81
C ILE A 196 4.75 6.23 -17.68
N ALA A 197 4.86 6.72 -16.45
CA ALA A 197 5.72 7.86 -16.10
C ALA A 197 7.05 7.35 -15.54
N PHE A 198 8.15 7.97 -15.93
CA PHE A 198 9.50 7.58 -15.51
C PHE A 198 10.13 8.66 -14.63
N ALA A 199 10.91 8.23 -13.65
CA ALA A 199 11.76 9.08 -12.82
C ALA A 199 13.13 8.41 -12.64
N ASN A 200 14.19 9.21 -12.60
CA ASN A 200 15.54 8.72 -12.32
C ASN A 200 15.72 8.63 -10.80
N LEU A 201 15.74 7.41 -10.29
CA LEU A 201 15.90 7.08 -8.87
C LEU A 201 17.17 6.26 -8.67
N THR A 202 17.64 6.18 -7.42
CA THR A 202 18.81 5.41 -7.00
C THR A 202 18.38 4.07 -6.42
N ASP A 203 18.98 2.98 -6.90
CA ASP A 203 18.76 1.64 -6.35
C ASP A 203 19.55 1.47 -5.03
N LEU A 204 18.84 1.35 -3.90
CA LEU A 204 19.44 1.25 -2.58
C LEU A 204 20.15 -0.10 -2.37
N VAL A 205 19.75 -1.16 -3.07
CA VAL A 205 20.33 -2.50 -2.91
C VAL A 205 21.71 -2.57 -3.57
N HIS A 206 21.89 -1.88 -4.69
CA HIS A 206 23.19 -1.81 -5.39
C HIS A 206 24.17 -0.78 -4.81
N PHE A 207 23.71 0.25 -4.11
CA PHE A 207 24.55 1.40 -3.73
C PHE A 207 24.87 1.56 -2.23
N GLY A 208 24.36 0.72 -1.30
CA GLY A 208 24.72 0.93 0.12
C GLY A 208 24.06 0.09 1.21
N LEU A 209 23.28 -0.94 0.85
CA LEU A 209 22.81 -1.94 1.81
C LEU A 209 23.74 -3.18 1.88
N SER A 210 25.03 -3.01 1.58
CA SER A 210 26.10 -4.00 1.83
C SER A 210 26.46 -4.04 3.31
#